data_AF-A0A2U8PJ48-F1
#
_entry.id   AF-A0A2U8PJ48-F1
#
_cell.length_a   1.000
_cell.length_b   1.000
_cell.length_c   1.000
_cell.angle_alpha   90.00
_cell.angle_beta   90.00
_cell.angle_gamma   90.00
#
_symmetry.space_group_name_H-M   'P 1'
#
loop_
_entity.id
_entity.type
_entity.pdbx_description
1 polymer ?
#
loop_
_entity_poly.entity_id
_entity_poly.type
_entity_poly.pdbx_seq_one_letter_code
_entity_poly.pdbx_strand_id
1 'polypeptide(L)'
;MIEFPNYSRSYDRTRHAVRFWGYDSALEASFFIEEDALRRLQPDAHPNETGFLNAFDSNRDVICAAAARVYVRGSRGSYDLIAANF
;
A
#
# COMPACT_ATOMS: atom_id res chain seq x y z
N MET A 1 -12.81 0.79 -12.12
CA MET A 1 -12.48 1.76 -11.03
C MET A 1 -12.13 0.90 -9.85
N ILE A 2 -10.93 1.04 -9.30
CA ILE A 2 -10.51 0.17 -8.22
C ILE A 2 -11.03 0.67 -6.87
N GLU A 3 -11.59 -0.24 -6.08
CA GLU A 3 -12.08 0.00 -4.74
C GLU A 3 -11.24 -0.75 -3.71
N PHE A 4 -11.16 -0.22 -2.49
CA PHE A 4 -10.44 -0.83 -1.39
C PHE A 4 -11.41 -1.08 -0.22
N PRO A 5 -12.41 -1.98 -0.36
CA PRO A 5 -13.37 -2.26 0.71
C PRO A 5 -12.73 -3.02 1.88
N ASN A 6 -11.65 -3.76 1.64
CA ASN A 6 -11.00 -4.58 2.64
C ASN A 6 -9.93 -3.80 3.41
N TYR A 7 -9.94 -3.96 4.73
CA TYR A 7 -8.87 -3.46 5.63
C TYR A 7 -7.78 -4.51 5.87
N SER A 8 -7.77 -5.56 5.05
CA SER A 8 -6.74 -6.60 5.10
C SER A 8 -5.40 -6.02 4.67
N ARG A 9 -4.41 -6.16 5.55
CA ARG A 9 -3.01 -5.85 5.27
C ARG A 9 -2.13 -6.93 5.87
N SER A 10 -0.98 -7.16 5.25
CA SER A 10 0.02 -8.11 5.74
C SER A 10 1.40 -7.54 5.45
N TYR A 11 2.31 -7.63 6.42
CA TYR A 11 3.68 -7.20 6.20
C TYR A 11 4.49 -8.33 5.55
N ASP A 12 5.03 -8.04 4.38
CA ASP A 12 5.93 -8.92 3.65
C ASP A 12 7.37 -8.59 4.05
N ARG A 13 7.93 -9.43 4.93
CA ARG A 13 9.32 -9.31 5.40
C ARG A 13 10.35 -9.50 4.29
N THR A 14 10.02 -10.24 3.24
CA THR A 14 10.96 -10.48 2.13
C THR A 14 11.09 -9.26 1.22
N ARG A 15 9.99 -8.49 1.10
CA ARG A 15 9.93 -7.27 0.30
C ARG A 15 10.10 -5.99 1.10
N HIS A 16 10.16 -6.07 2.44
CA HIS A 16 10.14 -4.89 3.31
C HIS A 16 8.98 -3.95 2.96
N ALA A 17 7.78 -4.52 2.86
CA ALA A 17 6.60 -3.81 2.38
C ALA A 17 5.32 -4.28 3.05
N VAL A 18 4.34 -3.39 3.19
CA VAL A 18 2.98 -3.78 3.56
C VAL A 18 2.20 -4.11 2.30
N ARG A 19 1.69 -5.35 2.22
CA ARG A 19 0.80 -5.80 1.15
C ARG A 19 -0.65 -5.53 1.53
N PHE A 20 -1.41 -5.03 0.56
CA PHE A 20 -2.85 -4.85 0.63
C PHE A 20 -3.50 -5.12 -0.74
N TRP A 21 -4.82 -5.13 -0.80
CA TRP A 21 -5.57 -5.53 -1.99
C TRP A 21 -6.63 -4.51 -2.35
N GLY A 22 -6.76 -4.26 -3.65
CA GLY A 22 -7.87 -3.52 -4.24
C GLY A 22 -8.64 -4.40 -5.23
N TYR A 23 -9.90 -4.05 -5.48
CA TYR A 23 -10.80 -4.81 -6.32
C TYR A 23 -11.37 -3.90 -7.40
N ASP A 24 -11.20 -4.29 -8.67
CA ASP A 24 -11.94 -3.71 -9.79
C ASP A 24 -12.95 -4.74 -10.29
N SER A 25 -14.18 -4.64 -9.82
CA SER A 25 -15.25 -5.62 -10.04
C SER A 25 -14.83 -7.03 -9.60
N ALA A 26 -14.52 -7.94 -10.53
CA ALA A 26 -14.10 -9.30 -10.22
C ALA A 26 -12.57 -9.47 -10.13
N LEU A 27 -11.79 -8.43 -10.45
CA LEU A 27 -10.34 -8.52 -10.47
C LEU A 27 -9.74 -8.03 -9.15
N GLU A 28 -9.06 -8.93 -8.44
CA GLU A 28 -8.23 -8.57 -7.30
C GLU A 28 -6.84 -8.12 -7.79
N ALA A 29 -6.41 -6.92 -7.37
CA ALA A 29 -5.08 -6.39 -7.62
C ALA A 29 -4.32 -6.29 -6.29
N SER A 30 -3.09 -6.84 -6.29
CA SER A 30 -2.19 -6.77 -5.14
C SER A 30 -1.32 -5.52 -5.20
N PHE A 31 -1.30 -4.77 -4.10
CA PHE A 31 -0.47 -3.59 -3.91
C PHE A 31 0.51 -3.81 -2.78
N PHE A 32 1.70 -3.25 -2.93
CA PHE A 32 2.77 -3.29 -1.95
C PHE A 32 3.22 -1.86 -1.69
N ILE A 33 3.28 -1.43 -0.44
CA ILE A 33 3.88 -0.15 -0.07
C ILE A 33 5.15 -0.40 0.71
N GLU A 34 6.26 0.13 0.22
CA GLU A 34 7.59 -0.06 0.81
C GLU A 34 7.73 0.71 2.13
N GLU A 35 8.60 0.22 3.01
CA GLU A 35 8.91 0.89 4.29
C GLU A 35 9.30 2.36 4.11
N ASP A 36 10.07 2.70 3.08
CA ASP A 36 10.51 4.08 2.86
C ASP A 36 9.35 5.01 2.49
N ALA A 37 8.34 4.50 1.78
CA ALA A 37 7.11 5.24 1.51
C ALA A 37 6.31 5.45 2.79
N LEU A 38 6.21 4.43 3.64
CA LEU A 38 5.55 4.52 4.94
C LEU A 38 6.28 5.49 5.89
N ARG A 39 7.61 5.48 5.91
CA ARG A 39 8.43 6.42 6.69
C ARG A 39 8.28 7.85 6.18
N ARG A 40 8.08 8.05 4.89
CA ARG A 40 7.81 9.38 4.32
C ARG A 40 6.45 9.91 4.73
N LEU A 41 5.43 9.05 4.79
CA LEU A 41 4.08 9.40 5.24
C LEU A 41 4.02 9.61 6.76
N GLN A 42 4.73 8.78 7.52
CA GLN A 42 4.77 8.82 8.97
C GLN A 42 6.22 8.61 9.46
N PRO A 43 7.01 9.69 9.56
CA PRO A 43 8.41 9.61 10.01
C PRO A 43 8.57 9.04 11.41
N ASP A 44 7.56 9.21 12.26
CA ASP A 44 7.53 8.73 13.65
C ASP A 44 7.13 7.24 13.75
N ALA A 45 6.88 6.57 12.63
CA ALA A 45 6.54 5.15 12.64
C ALA A 45 7.71 4.32 13.19
N HIS A 46 7.40 3.40 14.10
CA HIS A 46 8.41 2.47 14.60
C HIS A 46 8.95 1.61 13.45
N PRO A 47 10.28 1.38 13.36
CA PRO A 47 10.90 0.59 12.30
C PRO A 47 10.73 -0.91 12.57
N ASN A 48 9.50 -1.33 12.81
CA ASN A 48 9.11 -2.72 13.01
C ASN A 48 7.79 -2.99 12.29
N GLU A 49 7.48 -4.27 12.11
CA GLU A 49 6.28 -4.73 11.42
C GLU A 49 5.00 -4.03 11.92
N THR A 50 4.78 -3.99 13.23
CA THR A 50 3.60 -3.34 13.83
C THR A 50 3.56 -1.85 13.56
N GLY A 51 4.71 -1.17 13.59
CA GLY A 51 4.84 0.25 13.29
C GLY A 51 4.49 0.57 11.84
N PHE A 52 4.92 -0.26 10.90
CA PHE A 52 4.57 -0.13 9.49
C PHE A 52 3.09 -0.42 9.22
N LEU A 53 2.52 -1.43 9.87
CA LEU A 53 1.09 -1.71 9.77
C LEU A 53 0.25 -0.56 10.35
N ASN A 54 0.65 -0.01 11.50
CA ASN A 54 -0.02 1.16 12.08
C ASN A 54 0.11 2.40 11.18
N ALA A 55 1.29 2.65 10.62
CA ALA A 55 1.50 3.76 9.68
C ALA A 55 0.64 3.62 8.42
N PHE A 56 0.49 2.38 7.92
CA PHE A 56 -0.43 2.08 6.83
C PHE A 56 -1.88 2.41 7.22
N ASP A 57 -2.34 1.96 8.38
CA ASP A 57 -3.71 2.16 8.85
C ASP A 57 -4.03 3.65 9.06
N SER A 58 -3.09 4.42 9.63
CA SER A 58 -3.23 5.87 9.85
C SER A 58 -3.24 6.67 8.54
N ASN A 59 -2.58 6.18 7.49
CA ASN A 59 -2.43 6.89 6.20
C ASN A 59 -3.20 6.21 5.06
N ARG A 60 -4.15 5.34 5.39
CA ARG A 60 -4.81 4.45 4.42
C ARG A 60 -5.45 5.20 3.27
N ASP A 61 -6.11 6.32 3.52
CA ASP A 61 -6.80 7.09 2.48
C ASP A 61 -5.81 7.65 1.44
N VAL A 62 -4.67 8.14 1.90
CA VAL A 62 -3.58 8.65 1.03
C VAL A 62 -2.99 7.49 0.21
N ILE A 63 -2.76 6.35 0.85
CA ILE A 63 -2.20 5.15 0.21
C ILE A 63 -3.17 4.59 -0.85
N CYS A 64 -4.46 4.47 -0.53
CA CYS A 64 -5.49 4.03 -1.48
C CYS A 64 -5.61 4.99 -2.68
N ALA A 65 -5.51 6.31 -2.46
CA ALA A 65 -5.53 7.28 -3.55
C ALA A 65 -4.30 7.13 -4.48
N ALA A 66 -3.10 6.92 -3.92
CA ALA A 66 -1.90 6.63 -4.69
C ALA A 66 -2.00 5.30 -5.45
N ALA A 67 -2.52 4.25 -4.80
CA ALA A 67 -2.77 2.95 -5.39
C ALA A 67 -3.70 3.05 -6.60
N ALA A 68 -4.81 3.78 -6.48
CA ALA A 68 -5.75 4.00 -7.58
C ALA A 68 -5.08 4.70 -8.78
N ARG A 69 -4.21 5.70 -8.52
CA ARG A 69 -3.46 6.39 -9.58
C ARG A 69 -2.48 5.46 -10.31
N VAL A 70 -1.79 4.60 -9.57
CA VAL A 70 -0.82 3.65 -10.15
C VAL A 70 -1.54 2.54 -10.93
N TYR A 71 -2.67 2.05 -10.41
CA TYR A 71 -3.51 1.06 -11.08
C TYR A 71 -4.00 1.52 -12.46
N VAL A 72 -4.48 2.76 -12.57
CA VAL A 72 -4.93 3.32 -13.86
C VAL A 72 -3.77 3.44 -14.87
N ARG A 73 -2.53 3.55 -14.39
CA ARG A 73 -1.34 3.79 -15.23
C ARG A 73 -0.73 2.51 -15.83
N GLY A 74 -1.20 1.32 -15.50
CA GLY A 74 -0.73 0.10 -16.16
C GLY A 74 -1.41 -1.17 -15.66
N SER A 75 -1.47 -2.20 -16.50
CA SER A 75 -1.92 -3.54 -16.10
C SER A 75 -0.71 -4.39 -15.73
N ARG A 76 -0.52 -4.66 -14.44
CA ARG A 76 0.53 -5.57 -13.91
C ARG A 76 -0.05 -6.49 -12.85
N GLY A 77 0.59 -7.65 -12.66
CA GLY A 77 0.20 -8.63 -11.64
C GLY A 77 0.35 -8.13 -10.20
N SER A 78 1.21 -7.14 -9.97
CA SER A 78 1.37 -6.43 -8.70
C SER A 78 1.77 -4.97 -8.93
N TYR A 79 1.44 -4.12 -7.96
CA TYR A 79 1.77 -2.70 -7.99
C TYR A 79 2.58 -2.32 -6.76
N ASP A 80 3.70 -1.65 -6.98
CA ASP A 80 4.56 -1.16 -5.91
C ASP A 80 4.36 0.36 -5.73
N LEU A 81 4.14 0.75 -4.48
CA LEU A 81 4.03 2.13 -4.01
C LEU A 81 5.33 2.48 -3.30
N ILE A 82 6.13 3.29 -3.98
CA ILE A 82 7.41 3.79 -3.51
C ILE A 82 7.26 5.22 -2.97
N ALA A 83 8.30 5.72 -2.30
CA ALA A 83 8.28 7.07 -1.73
C ALA A 83 7.96 8.17 -2.75
N ALA A 84 8.30 7.99 -4.04
CA ALA A 84 7.97 8.94 -5.11
C ALA A 84 6.48 9.02 -5.47
N ASN A 85 5.64 8.11 -4.96
CA ASN A 85 4.19 8.15 -5.15
C ASN A 85 3.49 9.13 -4.19
N PHE A 86 4.22 9.66 -3.19
CA PHE A 86 3.71 10.50 -2.09
C PHE A 86 4.50 11.81 -1.94
#